data_AF-A0A7J3TD82-F1
#
_entry.id   AF-A0A7J3TD82-F1
#
_cell.length_a   1.000
_cell.length_b   1.000
_cell.length_c   1.000
_cell.angle_alpha   90.00
_cell.angle_beta   90.00
_cell.angle_gamma   90.00
#
_symmetry.space_group_name_H-M   'P 1'
#
loop_
_entity.id
_entity.type
_entity.pdbx_description
1 polymer ?
#
loop_
_entity_poly.entity_id
_entity_poly.type
_entity_poly.pdbx_seq_one_letter_code
_entity_poly.pdbx_strand_id
1 'polypeptide(L)' 'METADMLNIRLIFNPPFSLDLNPIEFIWKSVKRIMPIAPINSEKDLKNTIREGVKRLSCGKSFAKSWNRKFPSKSISV' A
#
# COMPACT_ATOMS: atom_id res chain seq x y z
N MET A 1 6.10 -19.77 0.72
CA MET A 1 7.32 -19.34 1.45
C MET A 1 8.53 -19.45 0.55
N GLU A 2 8.70 -20.59 -0.13
CA GLU A 2 9.76 -20.85 -1.12
C GLU A 2 10.16 -19.65 -2.02
N THR A 3 9.21 -18.99 -2.69
CA THR A 3 9.51 -17.83 -3.55
C THR A 3 10.03 -16.61 -2.80
N ALA A 4 9.51 -16.33 -1.61
CA ALA A 4 9.96 -15.19 -0.80
C ALA A 4 11.38 -15.45 -0.27
N ASP A 5 11.66 -16.70 0.14
CA ASP A 5 12.96 -17.11 0.64
C ASP A 5 14.02 -17.05 -0.48
N MET A 6 13.70 -17.55 -1.67
CA MET A 6 14.58 -17.45 -2.85
C MET A 6 14.92 -16.00 -3.23
N LEU A 7 13.98 -15.06 -3.02
CA LEU A 7 14.15 -13.64 -3.35
C LEU A 7 14.65 -12.80 -2.16
N ASN A 8 14.98 -13.43 -1.02
CA ASN A 8 15.37 -12.75 0.21
C ASN A 8 14.36 -11.67 0.67
N ILE A 9 13.06 -11.95 0.48
CA ILE A 9 11.96 -11.08 0.89
C ILE A 9 11.54 -11.45 2.30
N ARG A 10 11.72 -10.52 3.24
CA ARG A 10 11.23 -10.68 4.62
C ARG A 10 9.74 -10.34 4.69
N LEU A 11 8.93 -11.33 5.04
CA LEU A 11 7.51 -11.13 5.34
C LEU A 11 7.35 -10.56 6.74
N ILE A 12 6.51 -9.54 6.87
CA ILE A 12 6.21 -8.90 8.15
C ILE A 12 4.84 -9.40 8.61
N PHE A 13 4.75 -9.79 9.88
CA PHE A 13 3.49 -10.23 10.45
C PHE A 13 2.49 -9.08 10.48
N ASN A 14 1.31 -9.31 9.89
CA ASN A 14 0.16 -8.44 10.05
C ASN A 14 -0.88 -9.16 10.90
N PRO A 15 -1.32 -8.59 12.03
CA PRO A 15 -2.34 -9.21 12.86
C PRO A 15 -3.67 -9.37 12.09
N PRO A 16 -4.46 -10.41 12.40
CA PRO A 16 -5.79 -10.57 11.83
C PRO A 16 -6.67 -9.34 12.06
N PHE A 17 -7.51 -9.02 11.08
CA PHE A 17 -8.44 -7.87 11.10
C PHE A 17 -7.77 -6.48 11.21
N SER A 18 -6.43 -6.40 11.16
CA SER A 18 -5.68 -5.14 11.19
C SER A 18 -5.45 -4.56 9.80
N LEU A 19 -6.54 -4.28 9.08
CA LEU A 19 -6.46 -3.63 7.76
C LEU A 19 -5.82 -2.24 7.85
N ASP A 20 -6.09 -1.51 8.93
CA ASP A 20 -5.55 -0.18 9.21
C ASP A 20 -4.01 -0.13 9.37
N LEU A 21 -3.39 -1.30 9.58
CA LEU A 21 -1.95 -1.47 9.71
C LEU A 21 -1.26 -1.74 8.37
N ASN A 22 -2.01 -2.15 7.33
CA ASN A 22 -1.47 -2.40 6.00
C ASN A 22 -1.32 -1.07 5.22
N PRO A 23 -0.09 -0.66 4.83
CA PRO A 23 0.15 0.62 4.14
C PRO A 23 -0.71 0.82 2.88
N ILE A 24 -1.05 -0.27 2.19
CA ILE A 24 -1.84 -0.19 0.95
C ILE A 24 -3.25 0.31 1.19
N GLU A 25 -3.84 0.07 2.37
CA GLU A 25 -5.21 0.48 2.68
C GLU A 25 -5.35 2.00 2.72
N PHE A 26 -4.29 2.71 3.13
CA PHE A 26 -4.27 4.16 3.07
C PHE A 26 -4.29 4.65 1.63
N ILE A 27 -3.43 4.08 0.77
CA ILE A 27 -3.42 4.40 -0.67
C ILE A 27 -4.80 4.12 -1.25
N TRP A 28 -5.41 3.00 -0.89
CA TRP A 28 -6.70 2.59 -1.41
C TRP A 28 -7.85 3.47 -0.95
N LYS A 29 -7.83 3.93 0.31
CA LYS A 29 -8.74 4.96 0.81
C LYS A 29 -8.61 6.27 0.01
N SER A 30 -7.39 6.70 -0.29
CA SER A 30 -7.15 7.91 -1.07
C SER A 30 -7.57 7.78 -2.54
N VAL A 31 -7.34 6.63 -3.18
CA VAL A 31 -7.78 6.40 -4.56
C VAL A 31 -9.32 6.32 -4.64
N LYS A 32 -9.97 5.61 -3.72
CA LYS A 32 -11.44 5.56 -3.68
C LYS A 32 -12.09 6.94 -3.52
N ARG A 33 -11.40 7.91 -2.90
CA ARG A 33 -11.90 9.28 -2.78
C ARG A 33 -11.88 10.05 -4.11
N ILE A 34 -10.98 9.73 -5.03
CA ILE A 34 -10.87 10.43 -6.33
C ILE A 34 -11.76 9.81 -7.40
N MET A 35 -12.14 8.54 -7.27
CA MET A 35 -12.92 7.82 -8.29
C MET A 35 -14.28 8.47 -8.61
N PRO A 36 -15.10 8.92 -7.63
CA PRO A 36 -16.43 9.47 -7.94
C PRO A 36 -16.42 10.76 -8.76
N ILE A 37 -15.32 11.51 -8.73
CA ILE A 37 -15.16 12.78 -9.45
C ILE A 37 -14.28 12.65 -10.70
N ALA A 38 -13.76 11.46 -10.98
CA ALA A 38 -12.95 11.20 -12.15
C ALA A 38 -13.83 10.92 -13.37
N PRO A 39 -13.45 11.38 -14.58
CA PRO A 39 -14.19 11.10 -15.80
C PRO A 39 -13.96 9.64 -16.23
N ILE A 40 -14.74 8.71 -15.67
CA ILE A 40 -14.64 7.28 -15.94
C ILE A 40 -15.79 6.86 -16.84
N ASN A 41 -15.49 6.55 -18.11
CA ASN A 41 -16.49 6.13 -19.10
C ASN A 41 -16.31 4.66 -19.51
N SER A 42 -15.24 4.02 -19.04
CA SER A 42 -14.92 2.63 -19.36
C SER A 42 -14.14 1.97 -18.24
N GLU A 43 -14.11 0.64 -18.25
CA GLU A 43 -13.24 -0.15 -17.38
C GLU A 43 -11.75 0.24 -17.56
N LYS A 44 -11.35 0.61 -18.78
CA LYS A 44 -10.01 1.07 -19.08
C LYS A 44 -9.71 2.39 -18.34
N ASP A 45 -10.63 3.34 -18.36
CA ASP A 45 -10.48 4.62 -17.66
C ASP A 45 -10.41 4.43 -16.15
N LEU A 46 -11.21 3.51 -15.62
CA LEU A 46 -11.18 3.11 -14.22
C LEU A 46 -9.81 2.55 -13.83
N LYS A 47 -9.33 1.55 -14.60
CA LYS A 47 -8.01 0.93 -14.38
C LYS A 47 -6.87 1.96 -14.49
N ASN A 48 -6.96 2.89 -15.43
CA ASN A 48 -5.96 3.95 -15.58
C ASN A 48 -5.99 4.94 -14.41
N THR A 49 -7.18 5.36 -13.98
CA THR A 49 -7.36 6.23 -12.81
C THR A 49 -6.76 5.61 -11.55
N ILE A 50 -7.00 4.30 -11.35
CA ILE A 50 -6.43 3.54 -10.24
C ILE A 50 -4.90 3.49 -10.34
N ARG A 51 -4.36 3.11 -11.51
CA ARG A 51 -2.91 3.01 -11.72
C ARG A 51 -2.19 4.32 -11.44
N GLU A 52 -2.68 5.42 -12.01
CA GLU A 52 -2.07 6.74 -11.82
C GLU A 52 -2.20 7.22 -10.36
N GLY A 53 -3.36 6.99 -9.74
CA GLY A 53 -3.57 7.29 -8.32
C GLY A 53 -2.59 6.55 -7.42
N VAL A 54 -2.45 5.23 -7.60
CA VAL A 54 -1.50 4.40 -6.83
C VAL A 54 -0.07 4.83 -7.08
N LYS A 55 0.33 5.04 -8.34
CA LYS A 55 1.68 5.46 -8.71
C LYS A 55 2.03 6.79 -8.04
N ARG A 56 1.17 7.80 -8.16
CA ARG A 56 1.37 9.12 -7.56
C ARG A 56 1.47 9.05 -6.04
N LEU A 57 0.60 8.28 -5.38
CA LEU A 57 0.56 8.19 -3.92
C LEU A 57 1.72 7.37 -3.37
N SER A 58 2.08 6.26 -4.01
CA SER A 58 3.17 5.38 -3.57
C SER A 58 4.55 6.03 -3.66
N CYS A 59 4.77 6.98 -4.57
CA CYS A 59 6.00 7.78 -4.62
C CYS A 59 6.18 8.71 -3.39
N GLY A 60 5.11 8.98 -2.64
CA GLY A 60 5.16 9.83 -1.46
C GLY A 60 5.87 9.15 -0.29
N LYS A 61 7.05 9.67 0.10
CA LYS A 61 7.79 9.18 1.29
C LYS A 61 7.00 9.37 2.61
N SER A 62 5.97 10.20 2.63
CA SER A 62 5.14 10.48 3.81
C SER A 62 4.42 9.24 4.34
N PHE A 63 3.93 8.36 3.45
CA PHE A 63 3.24 7.13 3.85
C PHE A 63 4.20 6.13 4.48
N ALA A 64 5.34 5.89 3.84
CA ALA A 64 6.39 5.04 4.38
C ALA A 64 6.90 5.58 5.73
N LYS A 65 7.14 6.89 5.85
CA LYS A 65 7.56 7.53 7.12
C LYS A 65 6.51 7.37 8.23
N SER A 66 5.22 7.54 7.91
CA SER A 66 4.13 7.38 8.88
C SER A 66 4.03 5.93 9.37
N TRP A 67 4.20 4.97 8.46
CA TRP A 67 4.17 3.55 8.78
C TRP A 67 5.37 3.11 9.63
N ASN A 68 6.60 3.53 9.28
CA ASN A 68 7.81 3.26 10.07
C ASN A 68 7.73 3.84 11.49
N ARG A 69 6.99 4.94 11.70
CA ARG A 69 6.76 5.48 13.05
C ARG A 69 5.80 4.62 13.87
N LYS A 70 4.79 4.01 13.24
CA LYS A 70 3.83 3.12 13.92
C LYS A 70 4.44 1.74 14.22
N PHE A 71 5.34 1.28 13.37
CA PHE A 71 6.05 0.02 13.52
C PHE A 71 7.55 0.31 13.67
N PRO A 72 8.03 0.60 14.90
CA PRO A 72 9.47 0.69 15.12
C PRO A 72 10.07 -0.64 14.70
N SER A 73 11.07 -0.58 13.83
CA SER A 73 11.92 -1.72 13.48
C SER A 73 12.64 -2.17 14.75
N LYS A 74 12.01 -3.00 15.58
CA LYS A 74 12.78 -3.90 16.41
C LYS A 74 13.41 -4.87 15.44
N SER A 75 14.67 -4.59 15.09
CA SER A 75 15.62 -5.60 14.67
C SER A 75 15.52 -6.70 15.71
N ILE A 76 14.82 -7.79 15.39
CA ILE A 76 15.00 -9.02 16.13
C ILE A 76 16.43 -9.42 15.77
N SER A 77 17.35 -9.10 16.68
CA SER A 77 18.71 -9.64 16.64
C SER A 77 18.52 -11.14 16.87
N VAL A 78 18.61 -11.91 15.79
CA VAL A 78 18.76 -13.37 15.84
C VAL A 78 20.24 -13.66 15.86
#